data_AF-A0A962N5C5-F1
#
_entry.id   AF-A0A962N5C5-F1
#
_cell.length_a   1.000
_cell.length_b   1.000
_cell.length_c   1.000
_cell.angle_alpha   90.00
_cell.angle_beta   90.00
_cell.angle_gamma   90.00
#
_symmetry.space_group_name_H-M   'P 1'
#
loop_
_entity.id
_entity.type
_entity.pdbx_description
1 polymer ?
#
loop_
_entity_poly.entity_id
_entity_poly.type
_entity_poly.pdbx_seq_one_letter_code
_entity_poly.pdbx_strand_id
1 'polypeptide(L)'
;STSRAVLQPQFEIYHVTQLEDDAEDLRGQFINDPQGQVFRIPTAGVDNRNGEFSLGLSAIFPQGRSAFFSYRRQFGVTAIEQDFWSVGARFEF
;
A
#
# COMPACT_ATOMS: atom_id res chain seq x y z
N SER A 1 7.07 -20.77 -32.64
CA SER A 1 8.00 -20.67 -31.50
C SER A 1 8.59 -19.28 -31.50
N THR A 2 8.35 -18.48 -30.47
CA THR A 2 8.95 -17.14 -30.34
C THR A 2 10.38 -17.32 -29.87
N SER A 3 11.38 -16.79 -30.60
CA SER A 3 12.80 -16.93 -30.24
C SER A 3 13.31 -15.82 -29.31
N ARG A 4 12.49 -14.78 -29.09
CA ARG A 4 12.83 -13.60 -28.31
C ARG A 4 11.82 -13.40 -27.19
N ALA A 5 12.29 -12.80 -26.09
CA ALA A 5 11.43 -12.43 -24.98
C ALA A 5 10.45 -11.33 -25.39
N VAL A 6 9.22 -11.41 -24.88
CA VAL A 6 8.24 -10.32 -24.96
C VAL A 6 8.41 -9.47 -23.71
N LEU A 7 8.66 -8.18 -23.90
CA LEU A 7 8.74 -7.21 -22.82
C LEU A 7 7.40 -6.48 -22.70
N GLN A 8 6.90 -6.35 -21.47
CA GLN A 8 5.68 -5.64 -21.17
C GLN A 8 5.95 -4.63 -20.06
N PRO A 9 6.11 -3.33 -20.40
CA PRO A 9 6.16 -2.27 -19.42
C PRO A 9 4.78 -2.04 -18.80
N GLN A 10 4.76 -1.60 -17.56
CA GLN A 10 3.55 -1.41 -16.76
C GLN A 10 3.67 -0.10 -16.00
N PHE A 11 2.57 0.65 -15.94
CA PHE A 11 2.45 1.84 -15.12
C PHE A 11 1.05 1.85 -14.53
N GLU A 12 0.97 2.16 -13.24
CA GLU A 12 -0.29 2.26 -12.51
C GLU A 12 -0.25 3.49 -11.61
N ILE A 13 -1.39 4.17 -11.51
CA ILE A 13 -1.63 5.22 -10.53
C ILE A 13 -3.01 5.02 -9.94
N TYR A 14 -3.10 5.05 -8.61
CA TYR A 14 -4.38 5.04 -7.92
C TYR A 14 -4.45 6.18 -6.91
N HIS A 15 -5.68 6.61 -6.64
CA HIS A 15 -6.00 7.61 -5.64
C HIS A 15 -7.24 7.16 -4.86
N VAL A 16 -7.17 7.24 -3.54
CA VAL A 16 -8.27 6.91 -2.64
C VAL A 16 -8.61 8.14 -1.82
N THR A 17 -9.91 8.43 -1.72
CA THR A 17 -10.45 9.45 -0.82
C THR A 17 -11.44 8.77 0.13
N GLN A 18 -11.22 8.92 1.43
CA GLN A 18 -12.20 8.55 2.46
C GLN A 18 -13.21 9.69 2.60
N LEU A 19 -14.50 9.34 2.55
CA LEU A 19 -15.60 10.30 2.60
C LEU A 19 -16.04 10.63 4.04
N GLU A 20 -15.72 9.75 4.98
CA GLU A 20 -15.90 9.94 6.42
C GLU A 20 -14.52 10.09 7.06
N ASP A 21 -14.35 11.15 7.86
CA ASP A 21 -13.07 11.54 8.50
C ASP A 21 -13.30 11.92 9.98
N ASP A 22 -14.32 11.32 10.60
CA ASP A 22 -14.60 11.56 12.01
C ASP A 22 -13.55 10.82 12.84
N ALA A 23 -12.63 11.58 13.42
CA ALA A 23 -11.70 11.09 14.42
C ALA A 23 -12.50 10.62 15.65
N GLU A 24 -12.60 9.30 15.88
CA GLU A 24 -13.23 8.79 17.09
C GLU A 24 -12.31 8.98 18.31
N ASP A 25 -12.78 9.78 19.26
CA ASP A 25 -12.15 9.89 20.58
C ASP A 25 -12.05 8.51 21.23
N LEU A 26 -10.82 8.11 21.60
CA LEU A 26 -10.62 6.92 22.42
C LEU A 26 -11.15 7.19 23.83
N ARG A 27 -12.08 6.36 24.30
CA ARG A 27 -12.62 6.44 25.65
C ARG A 27 -11.88 5.48 26.57
N GLY A 28 -11.24 6.03 27.59
CA GLY A 28 -10.51 5.28 28.61
C GLY A 28 -11.18 5.39 29.98
N GLN A 29 -11.04 4.35 30.78
CA GLN A 29 -11.40 4.34 32.20
C GLN A 29 -10.34 3.54 32.95
N PHE A 30 -9.92 4.02 34.12
CA PHE A 30 -9.01 3.26 34.98
C PHE A 30 -9.76 2.09 35.64
N ILE A 31 -9.19 0.89 35.57
CA ILE A 31 -9.82 -0.35 36.08
C ILE A 31 -10.15 -0.25 37.59
N ASN A 32 -9.37 0.51 38.35
CA ASN A 32 -9.51 0.63 39.81
C ASN A 32 -10.04 2.01 40.26
N ASP A 33 -10.67 2.80 39.38
CA ASP A 33 -11.25 4.08 39.78
C ASP A 33 -12.65 3.87 40.41
N PRO A 34 -12.84 4.16 41.72
CA PRO A 34 -14.12 4.02 42.40
C PRO A 34 -15.21 4.97 41.89
N GLN A 35 -14.82 6.09 41.27
CA GLN A 35 -15.75 7.08 40.71
C GLN A 35 -16.13 6.75 39.25
N GLY A 36 -15.43 5.81 38.63
CA GLY A 36 -15.66 5.37 37.26
C GLY A 36 -15.56 6.48 36.22
N GLN A 37 -14.64 7.43 36.40
CA GLN A 37 -14.46 8.54 35.48
C GLN A 37 -13.99 8.05 34.11
N VAL A 38 -14.75 8.43 33.08
CA VAL A 38 -14.40 8.19 31.68
C VAL A 38 -13.71 9.44 31.15
N PHE A 39 -12.51 9.29 30.62
CA PHE A 39 -11.79 10.35 29.94
C PHE A 39 -11.70 10.07 28.44
N ARG A 40 -11.66 11.15 27.66
CA ARG A 40 -11.51 11.10 26.20
C ARG A 40 -10.08 11.45 25.84
N ILE A 41 -9.47 10.63 25.00
CA ILE A 41 -8.17 10.90 24.39
C ILE A 41 -8.48 11.31 22.94
N PRO A 42 -8.26 12.58 22.57
CA PRO A 42 -8.42 13.02 21.19
C PRO A 42 -7.45 12.25 20.30
N THR A 43 -7.95 11.62 19.24
CA THR A 43 -7.09 11.07 18.19
C THR A 43 -6.85 12.12 17.12
N ALA A 44 -5.65 12.14 16.54
CA ALA A 44 -5.44 12.90 15.32
C ALA A 44 -6.34 12.30 14.21
N GLY A 45 -6.90 13.16 13.35
CA GLY A 45 -7.65 12.73 12.17
C GLY A 45 -6.79 11.81 11.29
N VAL A 46 -7.45 10.87 10.62
CA VAL A 46 -6.78 9.94 9.70
C VAL A 46 -6.55 10.67 8.38
N ASP A 47 -5.49 10.35 7.64
CA ASP A 47 -5.29 10.93 6.31
C ASP A 47 -6.43 10.53 5.38
N ASN A 48 -7.32 11.48 5.08
CA ASN A 48 -8.50 11.24 4.26
C ASN A 48 -8.22 11.08 2.76
N ARG A 49 -6.98 11.31 2.31
CA ARG A 49 -6.58 11.25 0.90
C ARG A 49 -5.18 10.68 0.76
N ASN A 50 -5.07 9.54 0.08
CA ASN A 50 -3.79 8.94 -0.25
C ASN A 50 -3.81 8.40 -1.69
N GLY A 51 -2.67 7.95 -2.15
CA GLY A 51 -2.54 7.32 -3.44
C GLY A 51 -1.21 6.63 -3.57
N GLU A 52 -1.01 6.04 -4.74
CA GLU A 52 0.20 5.31 -5.07
C GLU A 52 0.45 5.38 -6.55
N PHE A 53 1.73 5.34 -6.92
CA PHE A 53 2.11 5.05 -8.29
C PHE A 53 3.05 3.85 -8.32
N SER A 54 2.97 3.09 -9.41
CA SER A 54 3.77 1.90 -9.66
C SER A 54 4.32 1.92 -11.08
N LEU A 55 5.57 1.50 -11.21
CA LEU A 55 6.29 1.30 -12.46
C LEU A 55 6.79 -0.14 -12.49
N GLY A 56 6.51 -0.87 -13.58
CA GLY A 56 6.86 -2.27 -13.70
C GLY A 56 7.39 -2.62 -15.08
N LEU A 57 8.18 -3.69 -15.13
CA LEU A 57 8.60 -4.35 -16.34
C LEU A 57 8.52 -5.85 -16.14
N SER A 58 7.84 -6.54 -17.05
CA SER A 58 7.81 -7.99 -17.10
C SER A 58 8.39 -8.50 -18.42
N ALA A 59 9.07 -9.63 -18.35
CA ALA A 59 9.64 -10.32 -19.50
C ALA A 59 9.10 -11.75 -19.54
N ILE A 60 8.54 -12.14 -20.68
CA ILE A 60 8.08 -13.50 -20.96
C ILE A 60 9.06 -14.12 -21.95
N PHE A 61 9.79 -15.13 -21.51
CA PHE A 61 10.79 -15.83 -22.30
C PHE A 61 10.16 -17.05 -23.00
N PRO A 62 10.83 -17.58 -24.03
CA PRO A 62 10.47 -18.88 -24.60
C PRO A 62 10.46 -19.98 -23.53
N GLN A 63 9.69 -21.04 -23.75
CA GLN A 63 9.53 -22.17 -22.81
C GLN A 63 8.86 -21.80 -21.46
N GLY A 64 7.95 -20.82 -21.46
CA GLY A 64 7.07 -20.55 -20.30
C GLY A 64 7.74 -19.87 -19.11
N ARG A 65 9.02 -19.49 -19.23
CA ARG A 65 9.75 -18.78 -18.16
C ARG A 65 9.38 -17.30 -18.19
N SER A 66 9.26 -16.68 -17.02
CA SER A 66 9.04 -15.24 -16.93
C SER A 66 9.81 -14.61 -15.78
N ALA A 67 10.06 -13.31 -15.88
CA ALA A 67 10.63 -12.50 -14.83
C ALA A 67 9.92 -11.14 -14.75
N PHE A 68 9.92 -10.52 -13.59
CA PHE A 68 9.38 -9.18 -13.40
C PHE A 68 10.19 -8.37 -12.41
N PHE A 69 10.10 -7.07 -12.56
CA PHE A 69 10.57 -6.07 -11.62
C PHE A 69 9.52 -4.96 -11.52
N SER A 70 9.28 -4.46 -10.31
CA SER A 70 8.44 -3.28 -10.11
C SER A 70 8.94 -2.41 -8.96
N TYR A 71 8.69 -1.12 -9.10
CA TYR A 71 8.87 -0.09 -8.10
C TYR A 71 7.53 0.57 -7.82
N ARG A 72 7.22 0.81 -6.56
CA ARG A 72 5.95 1.35 -6.12
C ARG A 72 6.19 2.31 -4.95
N ARG A 73 5.49 3.45 -4.97
CA ARG A 73 5.59 4.47 -3.93
C ARG A 73 4.22 5.04 -3.58
N GLN A 74 3.96 5.12 -2.28
CA GLN A 74 2.78 5.77 -1.73
C GLN A 74 2.99 7.28 -1.59
N PHE A 75 1.90 8.05 -1.73
CA PHE A 75 1.88 9.49 -1.54
C PHE A 75 0.59 9.93 -0.83
N GLY A 76 0.63 11.10 -0.19
CA GLY A 76 -0.54 11.67 0.50
C GLY A 76 -0.78 11.13 1.91
N VAL A 77 0.07 10.23 2.42
CA VAL A 77 0.05 9.80 3.84
C VAL A 77 0.94 10.72 4.66
N THR A 78 0.43 11.25 5.76
CA THR A 78 1.17 12.07 6.72
C THR A 78 2.12 11.18 7.52
N ALA A 79 3.37 11.63 7.66
CA ALA A 79 4.42 10.98 8.46
C ALA A 79 4.85 9.56 8.03
N ILE A 80 4.34 9.02 6.92
CA ILE A 80 4.75 7.73 6.37
C ILE A 80 5.15 7.90 4.91
N GLU A 81 6.43 7.68 4.60
CA GLU A 81 6.91 7.46 3.24
C GLU A 81 7.26 5.98 3.09
N GLN A 82 6.69 5.33 2.07
CA GLN A 82 6.92 3.92 1.83
C GLN A 82 7.21 3.64 0.37
N ASP A 83 8.38 3.06 0.14
CA ASP A 83 8.85 2.60 -1.16
C ASP A 83 8.94 1.07 -1.16
N PHE A 84 8.44 0.46 -2.23
CA PHE A 84 8.44 -0.98 -2.42
C PHE A 84 9.14 -1.35 -3.73
N TRP A 85 10.05 -2.31 -3.62
CA TRP A 85 10.74 -2.91 -4.75
C TRP A 85 10.36 -4.38 -4.78
N SER A 86 9.83 -4.86 -5.91
CA SER A 86 9.49 -6.27 -6.10
C SER A 86 10.26 -6.83 -7.28
N VAL A 87 10.79 -8.03 -7.12
CA VAL A 87 11.46 -8.78 -8.18
C VAL A 87 11.05 -10.24 -8.06
N GLY A 88 10.87 -10.90 -9.20
CA GLY A 88 10.54 -12.32 -9.19
C GLY A 88 10.75 -12.97 -10.53
N ALA A 89 10.80 -14.30 -10.50
CA ALA A 89 10.89 -15.15 -11.68
C ALA A 89 10.00 -16.38 -11.52
N ARG A 90 9.47 -16.88 -12.63
CA ARG A 90 8.65 -18.08 -12.71
C ARG A 90 9.28 -19.02 -13.74
N PHE A 91 9.36 -20.29 -13.38
CA PHE A 91 9.83 -21.38 -14.24
C PHE A 91 8.77 -22.47 -14.26
N GLU A 92 8.47 -22.98 -15.45
CA GLU A 92 7.59 -24.13 -15.65
C GLU A 92 8.48 -25.31 -16.07
N PHE A 93 8.24 -26.47 -15.49
CA PHE A 93 9.05 -27.69 -15.63
C PHE A 93 8.16 -28.89 -15.97
#